data_AF-A0A2P8CI41-F1
#
_entry.id   AF-A0A2P8CI41-F1
#
_cell.length_a   1.000
_cell.length_b   1.000
_cell.length_c   1.000
_cell.angle_alpha   90.00
_cell.angle_beta   90.00
_cell.angle_gamma   90.00
#
_symmetry.space_group_name_H-M   'P 1'
#
loop_
_entity.id
_entity.type
_entity.pdbx_description
1 polymer ?
#
loop_
_entity_poly.entity_id
_entity_poly.type
_entity_poly.pdbx_seq_one_letter_code
_entity_poly.pdbx_strand_id
1 'polypeptide(L)'
;MIALSKNGTTVFPNHAVHREKEKELHQLRLRLKAVRVQCLLLEFFYPERYTSKSLFTPFREYYQQTSRLRDLTVALHRFRKICRKHRLPSNGFQNYLRHHYREEEKRLQRLPAHDIDTFEQQHRNEIPPEELTDIVTQQLQQLIEKVLTAHMDSEKSGNLHWQRKQLKKLIYLNQLLPEKRSVWDESITGKLETLDEKLGAWHDLQVLLQFIGRFAGQHSRGHTPVWLPRIARAVITEQVRILESLKELTK
;
A
#
# COMPACT_ATOMS: atom_id res chain seq x y z
N MET A 1 32.80 12.53 -27.92
CA MET A 1 32.67 13.99 -28.11
C MET A 1 31.68 14.50 -27.07
N ILE A 2 32.18 15.17 -26.03
CA ILE A 2 31.42 15.59 -24.84
C ILE A 2 31.00 17.04 -25.06
N ALA A 3 29.70 17.31 -25.16
CA ALA A 3 29.17 18.66 -25.19
C ALA A 3 29.02 19.19 -23.76
N LEU A 4 29.84 20.19 -23.41
CA LEU A 4 29.74 20.94 -22.16
C LEU A 4 28.65 22.01 -22.32
N SER A 5 27.55 21.86 -21.58
CA SER A 5 26.53 22.91 -21.41
C SER A 5 27.02 23.97 -20.42
N LYS A 6 26.93 25.25 -20.81
CA LYS A 6 27.42 26.43 -20.08
C LYS A 6 26.56 26.87 -18.89
N ASN A 7 25.53 26.13 -18.52
CA ASN A 7 24.75 26.41 -17.31
C ASN A 7 25.03 25.32 -16.28
N GLY A 8 25.70 25.69 -15.20
CA GLY A 8 26.07 24.85 -14.05
C GLY A 8 24.89 24.35 -13.23
N THR A 9 23.90 23.74 -13.88
CA THR A 9 22.89 22.91 -13.27
C THR A 9 23.09 21.52 -13.82
N THR A 10 23.74 20.66 -13.03
CA THR A 10 23.65 19.20 -13.23
C THR A 10 22.20 18.79 -13.01
N VAL A 11 21.37 18.97 -14.03
CA VAL A 11 20.05 18.36 -14.10
C VAL A 11 20.31 16.88 -14.26
N PHE A 12 20.26 16.13 -13.16
CA PHE A 12 20.36 14.66 -13.18
C PHE A 12 19.33 14.11 -14.17
N PRO A 13 19.74 13.57 -15.33
CA PRO A 13 18.81 13.14 -16.38
C PRO A 13 17.89 11.97 -15.95
N ASN A 14 18.19 11.35 -14.81
CA ASN A 14 17.56 10.14 -14.32
C ASN A 14 16.40 10.34 -13.33
N HIS A 15 16.14 11.55 -12.85
CA HIS A 15 15.08 11.77 -11.84
C HIS A 15 13.68 11.85 -12.43
N ALA A 16 13.51 12.39 -13.63
CA ALA A 16 12.22 12.46 -14.30
C ALA A 16 11.71 11.07 -14.70
N VAL A 17 12.56 10.30 -15.39
CA VAL A 17 12.27 8.92 -15.83
C VAL A 17 11.89 8.02 -14.64
N HIS A 18 12.60 8.15 -13.51
CA HIS A 18 12.28 7.35 -12.31
C HIS A 18 10.91 7.71 -11.71
N ARG A 19 10.52 8.99 -11.72
CA ARG A 19 9.21 9.42 -11.20
C ARG A 19 8.08 8.94 -12.10
N GLU A 20 8.28 8.94 -13.41
CA GLU A 20 7.31 8.43 -14.37
C GLU A 20 7.07 6.94 -14.19
N LYS A 21 8.14 6.15 -14.11
CA LYS A 21 8.05 4.71 -13.76
C LYS A 21 7.34 4.46 -12.43
N GLU A 22 7.61 5.27 -11.39
CA GLU A 22 6.90 5.14 -10.11
C GLU A 22 5.40 5.40 -10.26
N LYS A 23 4.99 6.35 -11.11
CA LYS A 23 3.58 6.63 -11.42
C LYS A 23 2.96 5.48 -12.20
N GLU A 24 3.62 4.97 -13.23
CA GLU A 24 3.16 3.82 -14.02
C GLU A 24 2.96 2.59 -13.14
N LEU A 25 3.94 2.27 -12.30
CA LEU A 25 3.84 1.17 -11.34
C LEU A 25 2.68 1.38 -10.36
N HIS A 26 2.45 2.62 -9.91
CA HIS A 26 1.32 2.93 -9.05
C HIS A 26 -0.01 2.69 -9.76
N GLN A 27 -0.16 3.18 -11.00
CA GLN A 27 -1.38 3.00 -11.80
C GLN A 27 -1.64 1.51 -12.08
N LEU A 28 -0.62 0.78 -12.50
CA LEU A 28 -0.71 -0.67 -12.69
C LEU A 28 -1.17 -1.38 -11.41
N ARG A 29 -0.63 -1.01 -10.24
CA ARG A 29 -1.07 -1.58 -8.96
C ARG A 29 -2.53 -1.24 -8.66
N LEU A 30 -3.02 -0.05 -9.01
CA LEU A 30 -4.43 0.30 -8.86
C LEU A 30 -5.31 -0.57 -9.76
N ARG A 31 -4.95 -0.76 -11.03
CA ARG A 31 -5.67 -1.66 -11.95
C ARG A 31 -5.72 -3.09 -11.43
N LEU A 32 -4.59 -3.66 -10.98
CA LEU A 32 -4.57 -5.02 -10.41
C LEU A 32 -5.41 -5.14 -9.12
N LYS A 33 -5.54 -4.07 -8.32
CA LYS A 33 -6.47 -4.06 -7.19
C LYS A 33 -7.92 -4.07 -7.67
N ALA A 34 -8.25 -3.31 -8.72
CA ALA A 34 -9.58 -3.29 -9.30
C ALA A 34 -9.96 -4.69 -9.83
N VAL A 35 -9.07 -5.33 -10.60
CA VAL A 35 -9.22 -6.73 -11.05
C VAL A 35 -9.48 -7.66 -9.86
N ARG A 36 -8.68 -7.54 -8.78
CA ARG A 36 -8.88 -8.37 -7.58
C ARG A 36 -10.25 -8.15 -6.94
N VAL A 37 -10.73 -6.91 -6.89
CA VAL A 37 -12.07 -6.59 -6.36
C VAL A 37 -13.15 -7.18 -7.28
N GLN A 38 -13.01 -7.04 -8.59
CA GLN A 38 -13.93 -7.62 -9.56
C GLN A 38 -14.02 -9.14 -9.40
N CYS A 39 -12.89 -9.84 -9.21
CA CYS A 39 -12.91 -11.28 -8.93
C CYS A 39 -13.69 -11.65 -7.66
N LEU A 40 -13.60 -10.83 -6.60
CA LEU A 40 -14.34 -11.05 -5.35
C LEU A 40 -15.83 -10.78 -5.53
N LEU A 41 -16.20 -9.76 -6.30
CA LEU A 41 -17.60 -9.47 -6.61
C LEU A 41 -18.19 -10.59 -7.48
N LEU A 42 -17.49 -11.05 -8.51
CA LEU A 42 -17.95 -12.16 -9.36
C LEU A 42 -18.16 -13.45 -8.58
N GLU A 43 -17.24 -13.81 -7.67
CA GLU A 43 -17.43 -14.95 -6.75
C GLU A 43 -18.64 -14.76 -5.83
N PHE A 44 -18.90 -13.53 -5.39
CA PHE A 44 -20.06 -13.25 -4.55
C PHE A 44 -21.38 -13.39 -5.32
N PHE A 45 -21.44 -12.88 -6.56
CA PHE A 45 -22.64 -12.92 -7.41
C PHE A 45 -22.92 -14.31 -7.99
N TYR A 46 -21.86 -14.99 -8.41
CA TYR A 46 -21.96 -16.29 -9.07
C TYR A 46 -20.99 -17.29 -8.43
N PRO A 47 -21.20 -17.67 -7.15
CA PRO A 47 -20.27 -18.52 -6.39
C PRO A 47 -20.06 -19.89 -7.02
N GLU A 48 -21.09 -20.41 -7.70
CA GLU A 48 -21.03 -21.70 -8.41
C GLU A 48 -20.21 -21.61 -9.73
N ARG A 49 -20.04 -20.40 -10.27
CA ARG A 49 -19.32 -20.17 -11.54
C ARG A 49 -17.90 -19.66 -11.32
N TYR A 50 -17.68 -18.86 -10.29
CA TYR A 50 -16.43 -18.16 -10.06
C TYR A 50 -15.88 -18.43 -8.67
N THR A 51 -14.58 -18.76 -8.63
CA THR A 51 -13.78 -18.71 -7.41
C THR A 51 -12.76 -17.59 -7.55
N SER A 52 -12.79 -16.61 -6.66
CA SER A 52 -11.96 -15.39 -6.79
C SER A 52 -10.47 -15.72 -6.83
N LYS A 53 -10.05 -16.74 -6.07
CA LYS A 53 -8.68 -17.25 -6.04
C LYS A 53 -8.25 -17.78 -7.41
N SER A 54 -9.11 -18.56 -8.07
CA SER A 54 -8.81 -19.12 -9.39
C SER A 54 -8.76 -17.99 -10.43
N LEU A 55 -9.78 -17.14 -10.45
CA LEU A 55 -9.92 -16.05 -11.40
C LEU A 55 -8.77 -15.02 -11.31
N PHE A 56 -8.27 -14.75 -10.10
CA PHE A 56 -7.14 -13.85 -9.89
C PHE A 56 -5.76 -14.52 -10.05
N THR A 57 -5.68 -15.84 -10.23
CA THR A 57 -4.40 -16.56 -10.29
C THR A 57 -3.44 -16.03 -11.35
N PRO A 58 -3.87 -15.71 -12.60
CA PRO A 58 -2.97 -15.15 -13.61
C PRO A 58 -2.28 -13.86 -13.14
N PHE A 59 -3.00 -12.98 -12.46
CA PHE A 59 -2.49 -11.69 -12.01
C PHE A 59 -1.71 -11.75 -10.70
N ARG A 60 -1.75 -12.88 -9.99
CA ARG A 60 -1.28 -12.99 -8.61
C ARG A 60 0.20 -12.66 -8.46
N GLU A 61 1.05 -13.23 -9.29
CA GLU A 61 2.50 -12.99 -9.21
C GLU A 61 2.83 -11.55 -9.56
N TYR A 62 2.22 -11.02 -10.62
CA TYR A 62 2.35 -9.63 -11.05
C TYR A 62 1.94 -8.65 -9.95
N TYR A 63 0.82 -8.92 -9.27
CA TYR A 63 0.35 -8.15 -8.12
C TYR A 63 1.31 -8.21 -6.92
N GLN A 64 1.90 -9.38 -6.64
CA GLN A 64 2.87 -9.52 -5.57
C GLN A 64 4.16 -8.72 -5.86
N GLN A 65 4.69 -8.78 -7.08
CA GLN A 65 5.91 -8.06 -7.43
C GLN A 65 5.72 -6.54 -7.41
N THR A 66 4.63 -6.04 -7.99
CA THR A 66 4.29 -4.60 -7.91
C THR A 66 4.06 -4.14 -6.46
N SER A 67 3.56 -5.02 -5.59
CA SER A 67 3.45 -4.74 -4.16
C SER A 67 4.81 -4.60 -3.49
N ARG A 68 5.76 -5.50 -3.77
CA ARG A 68 7.13 -5.43 -3.24
C ARG A 68 7.88 -4.17 -3.69
N LEU A 69 7.76 -3.80 -4.97
CA LEU A 69 8.35 -2.58 -5.50
C LEU A 69 7.80 -1.32 -4.81
N ARG A 70 6.49 -1.27 -4.56
CA ARG A 70 5.88 -0.18 -3.81
C ARG A 70 6.40 -0.13 -2.37
N ASP A 71 6.52 -1.27 -1.68
CA ASP A 71 7.03 -1.30 -0.32
C ASP A 71 8.49 -0.78 -0.25
N LEU A 72 9.33 -1.14 -1.23
CA LEU A 72 10.69 -0.59 -1.37
C LEU A 72 10.69 0.92 -1.67
N THR A 73 9.80 1.38 -2.54
CA THR A 73 9.64 2.80 -2.88
C THR A 73 9.22 3.62 -1.65
N VAL A 74 8.24 3.13 -0.89
CA VAL A 74 7.80 3.72 0.38
C VAL A 74 8.94 3.76 1.37
N ALA A 75 9.61 2.62 1.60
CA ALA A 75 10.70 2.51 2.54
C ALA A 75 11.83 3.51 2.20
N LEU A 76 12.20 3.60 0.92
CA LEU A 76 13.21 4.54 0.43
C LEU A 76 12.80 6.01 0.67
N HIS A 77 11.54 6.36 0.39
CA HIS A 77 11.01 7.69 0.63
C HIS A 77 11.00 8.05 2.13
N ARG A 78 10.44 7.17 2.97
CA ARG A 78 10.36 7.36 4.43
C ARG A 78 11.75 7.44 5.05
N PHE A 79 12.66 6.56 4.64
CA PHE A 79 14.04 6.55 5.09
C PHE A 79 14.75 7.88 4.80
N ARG A 80 14.63 8.40 3.57
CA ARG A 80 15.20 9.70 3.20
C ARG A 80 14.61 10.84 4.03
N LYS A 81 13.29 10.84 4.24
CA LYS A 81 12.61 11.85 5.06
C LYS A 81 13.14 11.85 6.50
N ILE A 82 13.28 10.67 7.09
CA ILE A 82 13.81 10.50 8.45
C ILE A 82 15.27 10.92 8.53
N CYS A 83 16.12 10.47 7.62
CA CYS A 83 17.54 10.84 7.63
C CYS A 83 17.73 12.35 7.50
N ARG A 84 16.94 13.02 6.64
CA ARG A 84 16.94 14.49 6.54
C ARG A 84 16.49 15.16 7.83
N LYS A 85 15.35 14.75 8.39
CA LYS A 85 14.78 15.31 9.62
C LYS A 85 15.74 15.20 10.81
N HIS A 86 16.44 14.07 10.93
CA HIS A 86 17.31 13.76 12.07
C HIS A 86 18.81 13.92 11.77
N ARG A 87 19.19 14.46 10.61
CA ARG A 87 20.58 14.64 10.15
C ARG A 87 21.41 13.35 10.27
N LEU A 88 20.86 12.22 9.84
CA LEU A 88 21.48 10.90 9.90
C LEU A 88 22.13 10.51 8.56
N PRO A 89 23.21 9.70 8.56
CA PRO A 89 23.82 9.21 7.33
C PRO A 89 22.85 8.31 6.56
N SER A 90 22.83 8.42 5.23
CA SER A 90 21.86 7.72 4.38
C SER A 90 22.46 6.65 3.47
N ASN A 91 23.78 6.62 3.26
CA ASN A 91 24.35 5.96 2.08
C ASN A 91 24.24 4.42 2.10
N GLY A 92 24.61 3.73 3.19
CA GLY A 92 24.67 2.26 3.23
C GLY A 92 23.31 1.59 3.05
N PHE A 93 22.34 1.92 3.91
CA PHE A 93 20.99 1.34 3.83
C PHE A 93 20.22 1.80 2.60
N GLN A 94 20.42 3.04 2.13
CA GLN A 94 19.81 3.50 0.89
C GLN A 94 20.26 2.68 -0.32
N ASN A 95 21.56 2.34 -0.38
CA ASN A 95 22.09 1.52 -1.47
C ASN A 95 21.52 0.10 -1.42
N TYR A 96 21.37 -0.47 -0.22
CA TYR A 96 20.67 -1.73 -0.01
C TYR A 96 19.24 -1.69 -0.57
N LEU A 97 18.42 -0.70 -0.19
CA LEU A 97 17.05 -0.57 -0.69
C LEU A 97 16.99 -0.41 -2.22
N ARG A 98 17.89 0.40 -2.79
CA ARG A 98 18.00 0.61 -4.25
C ARG A 98 18.40 -0.65 -4.99
N HIS A 99 19.33 -1.43 -4.43
CA HIS A 99 19.74 -2.71 -5.01
C HIS A 99 18.54 -3.67 -5.07
N HIS A 100 17.84 -3.86 -3.95
CA HIS A 100 16.64 -4.69 -3.91
C HIS A 100 15.54 -4.20 -4.86
N TYR A 101 15.35 -2.88 -4.98
CA TYR A 101 14.38 -2.33 -5.93
C TYR A 101 14.69 -2.75 -7.36
N ARG A 102 15.95 -2.62 -7.80
CA ARG A 102 16.37 -3.04 -9.14
C ARG A 102 16.18 -4.53 -9.37
N GLU A 103 16.43 -5.36 -8.37
CA GLU A 103 16.21 -6.80 -8.49
C GLU A 103 14.72 -7.16 -8.62
N GLU A 104 13.84 -6.53 -7.86
CA GLU A 104 12.39 -6.72 -8.04
C GLU A 104 11.88 -6.13 -9.37
N GLU A 105 12.47 -5.04 -9.88
CA GLU A 105 12.13 -4.45 -11.19
C GLU A 105 12.47 -5.43 -12.32
N LYS A 106 13.68 -6.02 -12.28
CA LYS A 106 14.09 -7.08 -13.23
C LYS A 106 13.17 -8.29 -13.16
N ARG A 107 12.71 -8.68 -11.97
CA ARG A 107 11.76 -9.80 -11.82
C ARG A 107 10.43 -9.47 -12.45
N LEU A 108 9.89 -8.27 -12.21
CA LEU A 108 8.63 -7.82 -12.81
C LEU A 108 8.70 -7.83 -14.34
N GLN A 109 9.80 -7.35 -14.92
CA GLN A 109 10.00 -7.33 -16.37
C GLN A 109 10.07 -8.72 -17.03
N ARG A 110 10.38 -9.77 -16.25
CA ARG A 110 10.44 -11.16 -16.72
C ARG A 110 9.12 -11.89 -16.59
N LEU A 111 8.14 -11.32 -15.89
CA LEU A 111 6.83 -11.96 -15.74
C LEU A 111 6.05 -11.89 -17.06
N PRO A 112 5.24 -12.91 -17.36
CA PRO A 112 4.32 -12.85 -18.48
C PRO A 112 3.38 -11.66 -18.29
N ALA A 113 3.26 -10.83 -19.33
CA ALA A 113 2.26 -9.78 -19.36
C ALA A 113 0.88 -10.43 -19.51
N HIS A 114 0.05 -10.30 -18.47
CA HIS A 114 -1.34 -10.70 -18.56
C HIS A 114 -2.18 -9.51 -19.05
N ASP A 115 -3.08 -9.80 -19.98
CA ASP A 115 -3.95 -8.78 -20.57
C ASP A 115 -5.07 -8.41 -19.59
N ILE A 116 -4.81 -7.34 -18.83
CA ILE A 116 -5.79 -6.74 -17.91
C ILE A 116 -6.98 -6.18 -18.70
N ASP A 117 -6.77 -5.62 -19.89
CA ASP A 117 -7.82 -5.02 -20.69
C ASP A 117 -8.81 -6.09 -21.17
N THR A 118 -8.31 -7.23 -21.66
CA THR A 118 -9.15 -8.38 -22.05
C THR A 118 -9.96 -8.90 -20.86
N PHE A 119 -9.34 -9.02 -19.67
CA PHE A 119 -10.06 -9.44 -18.47
C PHE A 119 -11.17 -8.45 -18.09
N GLU A 120 -10.84 -7.16 -18.04
CA GLU A 120 -11.80 -6.09 -17.71
C GLU A 120 -12.96 -6.08 -18.70
N GLN A 121 -12.68 -6.25 -20.00
CA GLN A 121 -13.71 -6.32 -21.06
C GLN A 121 -14.60 -7.55 -20.94
N GLN A 122 -14.01 -8.73 -20.72
CA GLN A 122 -14.75 -9.99 -20.60
C GLN A 122 -15.78 -9.95 -19.47
N HIS A 123 -15.46 -9.27 -18.36
CA HIS A 123 -16.26 -9.27 -17.14
C HIS A 123 -17.00 -7.95 -16.86
N ARG A 124 -16.98 -6.99 -17.79
CA ARG A 124 -17.48 -5.61 -17.58
C ARG A 124 -18.95 -5.54 -17.20
N ASN A 125 -19.78 -6.37 -17.84
CA ASN A 125 -21.25 -6.31 -17.75
C ASN A 125 -21.84 -7.54 -17.06
N GLU A 126 -21.02 -8.31 -16.35
CA GLU A 126 -21.53 -9.51 -15.67
C GLU A 126 -22.35 -9.18 -14.43
N ILE A 127 -22.10 -8.05 -13.79
CA ILE A 127 -22.84 -7.61 -12.61
C ILE A 127 -23.73 -6.42 -12.98
N PRO A 128 -25.07 -6.55 -12.89
CA PRO A 128 -25.97 -5.42 -13.09
C PRO A 128 -25.70 -4.30 -12.08
N PRO A 129 -25.65 -3.02 -12.51
CA PRO A 129 -25.39 -1.89 -11.61
C PRO A 129 -26.40 -1.77 -10.46
N GLU A 130 -27.66 -2.14 -10.70
CA GLU A 130 -28.72 -2.11 -9.70
C GLU A 130 -28.45 -3.11 -8.57
N GLU A 131 -28.10 -4.35 -8.93
CA GLU A 131 -27.79 -5.41 -7.97
C GLU A 131 -26.49 -5.14 -7.21
N LEU A 132 -25.51 -4.48 -7.86
CA LEU A 132 -24.25 -4.09 -7.22
C LEU A 132 -24.50 -3.21 -6.00
N THR A 133 -25.44 -2.27 -6.09
CA THR A 133 -25.70 -1.32 -5.01
C THR A 133 -26.21 -2.02 -3.75
N ASP A 134 -27.22 -2.88 -3.89
CA ASP A 134 -27.82 -3.59 -2.75
C ASP A 134 -26.81 -4.52 -2.08
N ILE A 135 -25.94 -5.14 -2.86
CA ILE A 135 -24.89 -6.03 -2.35
C ILE A 135 -23.77 -5.26 -1.66
N VAL A 136 -23.34 -4.12 -2.21
CA VAL A 136 -22.37 -3.26 -1.53
C VAL A 136 -22.93 -2.80 -0.18
N THR A 137 -24.21 -2.43 -0.11
CA THR A 137 -24.88 -2.11 1.15
C THR A 137 -24.87 -3.30 2.12
N GLN A 138 -25.23 -4.50 1.66
CA GLN A 138 -25.20 -5.70 2.49
C GLN A 138 -23.80 -6.01 3.03
N GLN A 139 -22.77 -5.95 2.19
CA GLN A 139 -21.39 -6.20 2.61
C GLN A 139 -20.89 -5.13 3.59
N LEU A 140 -21.29 -3.87 3.38
CA LEU A 140 -20.95 -2.78 4.28
C LEU A 140 -21.55 -3.03 5.67
N GLN A 141 -22.82 -3.43 5.75
CA GLN A 141 -23.50 -3.79 7.00
C GLN A 141 -22.78 -4.95 7.72
N GLN A 142 -22.51 -6.04 7.01
CA GLN A 142 -21.78 -7.19 7.56
C GLN A 142 -20.37 -6.81 8.06
N LEU A 143 -19.71 -5.89 7.36
CA LEU A 143 -18.39 -5.42 7.74
C LEU A 143 -18.44 -4.53 8.99
N ILE A 144 -19.45 -3.68 9.12
CA ILE A 144 -19.69 -2.88 10.33
C ILE A 144 -19.90 -3.79 11.52
N GLU A 145 -20.81 -4.76 11.41
CA GLU A 145 -21.07 -5.75 12.47
C GLU A 145 -19.80 -6.48 12.87
N LYS A 146 -19.03 -6.96 11.88
CA LYS A 146 -17.74 -7.61 12.13
C LYS A 146 -16.74 -6.72 12.87
N VAL A 147 -16.69 -5.43 12.55
CA VAL A 147 -15.80 -4.47 13.22
C VAL A 147 -16.25 -4.21 14.65
N LEU A 148 -17.56 -4.10 14.89
CA LEU A 148 -18.14 -3.95 16.22
C LEU A 148 -17.86 -5.18 17.09
N THR A 149 -18.11 -6.38 16.59
CA THR A 149 -17.82 -7.63 17.32
C THR A 149 -16.33 -7.77 17.61
N ALA A 150 -15.46 -7.41 16.66
CA ALA A 150 -14.02 -7.49 16.85
C ALA A 150 -13.48 -6.45 17.85
N HIS A 151 -14.19 -5.35 18.11
CA HIS A 151 -13.82 -4.41 19.17
C HIS A 151 -13.97 -5.01 20.58
N MET A 152 -14.84 -6.02 20.72
CA MET A 152 -14.98 -6.78 21.97
C MET A 152 -13.90 -7.86 22.15
N ASP A 153 -13.11 -8.14 21.12
CA ASP A 153 -12.01 -9.10 21.12
C ASP A 153 -10.68 -8.37 21.32
N SER A 154 -10.02 -8.60 22.47
CA SER A 154 -8.79 -7.90 22.85
C SER A 154 -7.62 -8.13 21.89
N GLU A 155 -7.54 -9.29 21.23
CA GLU A 155 -6.48 -9.59 20.25
C GLU A 155 -6.68 -8.79 18.96
N LYS A 156 -7.92 -8.69 18.48
CA LYS A 156 -8.24 -7.93 17.25
C LYS A 156 -8.24 -6.42 17.50
N SER A 157 -8.70 -6.00 18.67
CA SER A 157 -8.66 -4.62 19.16
C SER A 157 -7.23 -4.06 19.19
N GLY A 158 -6.25 -4.85 19.61
CA GLY A 158 -4.84 -4.44 19.60
C GLY A 158 -4.15 -4.46 18.22
N ASN A 159 -4.78 -5.09 17.21
CA ASN A 159 -4.14 -5.34 15.92
C ASN A 159 -4.39 -4.19 14.92
N LEU A 160 -3.54 -3.17 14.97
CA LEU A 160 -3.60 -2.00 14.07
C LEU A 160 -3.60 -2.37 12.57
N HIS A 161 -2.91 -3.45 12.18
CA HIS A 161 -2.91 -3.91 10.79
C HIS A 161 -4.30 -4.43 10.37
N TRP A 162 -4.93 -5.22 11.26
CA TRP A 162 -6.29 -5.72 11.04
C TRP A 162 -7.31 -4.57 10.99
N GLN A 163 -7.24 -3.63 11.94
CA GLN A 163 -8.12 -2.46 11.99
C GLN A 163 -8.01 -1.61 10.72
N ARG A 164 -6.78 -1.28 10.30
CA ARG A 164 -6.55 -0.56 9.04
C ARG A 164 -7.15 -1.29 7.84
N LYS A 165 -7.02 -2.61 7.78
CA LYS A 165 -7.58 -3.42 6.69
C LYS A 165 -9.11 -3.32 6.66
N GLN A 166 -9.80 -3.31 7.80
CA GLN A 166 -11.25 -3.14 7.82
C GLN A 166 -11.65 -1.70 7.48
N LEU A 167 -10.96 -0.71 8.04
CA LEU A 167 -11.21 0.71 7.74
C LEU A 167 -11.15 0.99 6.23
N LYS A 168 -10.12 0.50 5.54
CA LYS A 168 -10.01 0.63 4.08
C LYS A 168 -11.18 0.02 3.33
N LYS A 169 -11.68 -1.11 3.80
CA LYS A 169 -12.82 -1.77 3.19
C LYS A 169 -14.10 -0.98 3.42
N LEU A 170 -14.31 -0.44 4.62
CA LEU A 170 -15.45 0.42 4.93
C LEU A 170 -15.48 1.64 4.01
N ILE A 171 -14.36 2.38 3.93
CA ILE A 171 -14.23 3.56 3.05
C ILE A 171 -14.50 3.18 1.59
N TYR A 172 -13.87 2.11 1.11
CA TYR A 172 -14.02 1.67 -0.29
C TYR A 172 -15.45 1.26 -0.64
N LEU A 173 -16.10 0.48 0.22
CA LEU A 173 -17.49 0.07 0.00
C LEU A 173 -18.43 1.28 0.04
N ASN A 174 -18.22 2.23 0.95
CA ASN A 174 -19.02 3.45 1.00
C ASN A 174 -18.86 4.30 -0.28
N GLN A 175 -17.65 4.40 -0.83
CA GLN A 175 -17.37 5.09 -2.09
C GLN A 175 -17.99 4.43 -3.33
N LEU A 176 -18.36 3.15 -3.26
CA LEU A 176 -19.07 2.45 -4.33
C LEU A 176 -20.58 2.70 -4.32
N LEU A 177 -21.12 3.24 -3.21
CA LEU A 177 -22.54 3.55 -3.12
C LEU A 177 -22.83 4.92 -3.77
N PRO A 178 -24.00 5.08 -4.43
CA PRO A 178 -24.46 6.40 -4.82
C PRO A 178 -24.61 7.28 -3.59
N GLU A 179 -24.35 8.58 -3.72
CA GLU A 179 -24.37 9.56 -2.62
C GLU A 179 -25.62 9.45 -1.74
N LYS A 180 -26.80 9.28 -2.36
CA LYS A 180 -28.10 9.11 -1.67
C LYS A 180 -28.22 7.85 -0.82
N ARG A 181 -27.35 6.86 -1.02
CA ARG A 181 -27.31 5.57 -0.33
C ARG A 181 -26.03 5.40 0.51
N SER A 182 -25.16 6.41 0.57
CA SER A 182 -23.98 6.39 1.42
C SER A 182 -24.38 6.21 2.89
N VAL A 183 -23.66 5.36 3.63
CA VAL A 183 -23.93 5.13 5.05
C VAL A 183 -23.41 6.28 5.91
N TRP A 184 -22.34 6.91 5.46
CA TRP A 184 -21.73 8.06 6.14
C TRP A 184 -21.84 9.31 5.29
N ASP A 185 -22.02 10.45 5.95
CA ASP A 185 -21.90 11.75 5.29
C ASP A 185 -20.42 12.06 4.95
N GLU A 186 -20.21 13.16 4.23
CA GLU A 186 -18.86 13.61 3.85
C GLU A 186 -17.97 13.90 5.06
N SER A 187 -18.54 14.37 6.17
CA SER A 187 -17.81 14.72 7.39
C SER A 187 -17.22 13.48 8.07
N ILE A 188 -18.03 12.45 8.26
CA ILE A 188 -17.58 11.16 8.82
C ILE A 188 -16.62 10.48 7.83
N THR A 189 -16.92 10.52 6.53
CA THR A 189 -16.02 9.96 5.50
C THR A 189 -14.64 10.61 5.57
N GLY A 190 -14.56 11.94 5.67
CA GLY A 190 -13.30 12.67 5.81
C GLY A 190 -12.52 12.32 7.09
N LYS A 191 -13.22 12.08 8.21
CA LYS A 191 -12.59 11.58 9.45
C LYS A 191 -12.00 10.18 9.27
N LEU A 192 -12.74 9.27 8.62
CA LEU A 192 -12.28 7.91 8.34
C LEU A 192 -11.07 7.90 7.39
N GLU A 193 -11.07 8.76 6.38
CA GLU A 193 -9.94 8.94 5.46
C GLU A 193 -8.71 9.46 6.19
N THR A 194 -8.86 10.49 7.03
CA THR A 194 -7.77 11.01 7.88
C THR A 194 -7.18 9.91 8.78
N LEU A 195 -8.03 9.04 9.32
CA LEU A 195 -7.62 7.89 10.13
C LEU A 195 -6.83 6.86 9.28
N ASP A 196 -7.30 6.52 8.08
CA ASP A 196 -6.58 5.60 7.18
C ASP A 196 -5.22 6.17 6.75
N GLU A 197 -5.14 7.47 6.48
CA GLU A 197 -3.88 8.14 6.15
C GLU A 197 -2.86 8.01 7.27
N LYS A 198 -3.26 8.29 8.52
CA LYS A 198 -2.39 8.17 9.69
C LYS A 198 -1.98 6.72 9.94
N LEU A 199 -2.91 5.77 9.91
CA LEU A 199 -2.60 4.34 10.02
C LEU A 199 -1.73 3.85 8.87
N GLY A 200 -1.90 4.42 7.67
CA GLY A 200 -1.06 4.18 6.52
C GLY A 200 0.37 4.66 6.72
N ALA A 201 0.56 5.88 7.23
CA ALA A 201 1.87 6.41 7.56
C ALA A 201 2.56 5.57 8.65
N TRP A 202 1.83 5.14 9.68
CA TRP A 202 2.35 4.24 10.71
C TRP A 202 2.80 2.89 10.13
N HIS A 203 1.99 2.29 9.25
CA HIS A 203 2.29 1.02 8.59
C HIS A 203 3.52 1.14 7.66
N ASP A 204 3.64 2.24 6.91
CA ASP A 204 4.79 2.51 6.05
C ASP A 204 6.11 2.51 6.86
N LEU A 205 6.08 3.06 8.09
CA LEU A 205 7.22 3.02 9.00
C LEU A 205 7.50 1.60 9.53
N GLN A 206 6.46 0.79 9.73
CA GLN A 206 6.61 -0.61 10.13
C GLN A 206 7.29 -1.42 9.03
N VAL A 207 6.91 -1.20 7.77
CA VAL A 207 7.57 -1.80 6.60
C VAL A 207 9.04 -1.37 6.55
N LEU A 208 9.34 -0.10 6.81
CA LEU A 208 10.72 0.38 6.90
C LEU A 208 11.53 -0.32 8.00
N LEU A 209 10.95 -0.51 9.20
CA LEU A 209 11.60 -1.27 10.28
C LEU A 209 11.88 -2.73 9.88
N GLN A 210 10.98 -3.38 9.14
CA GLN A 210 11.24 -4.73 8.63
C GLN A 210 12.44 -4.76 7.69
N PHE A 211 12.58 -3.79 6.79
CA PHE A 211 13.77 -3.70 5.93
C PHE A 211 15.05 -3.41 6.73
N ILE A 212 14.99 -2.55 7.76
CA ILE A 212 16.11 -2.29 8.67
C ILE A 212 16.52 -3.59 9.38
N GLY A 213 15.56 -4.37 9.87
CA GLY A 213 15.81 -5.65 10.51
C GLY A 213 16.46 -6.66 9.57
N ARG A 214 15.98 -6.78 8.32
CA ARG A 214 16.60 -7.64 7.29
C ARG A 214 18.04 -7.22 6.98
N PHE A 215 18.27 -5.91 6.83
CA PHE A 215 19.62 -5.39 6.60
C PHE A 215 20.55 -5.65 7.79
N ALA A 216 20.08 -5.46 9.02
CA ALA A 216 20.84 -5.79 10.22
C ALA A 216 21.20 -7.29 10.26
N GLY A 217 20.27 -8.17 9.90
CA GLY A 217 20.49 -9.61 9.86
C GLY A 217 21.50 -10.09 8.81
N GLN A 218 21.81 -9.28 7.79
CA GLN A 218 22.87 -9.58 6.81
C GLN A 218 24.28 -9.28 7.34
N HIS A 219 24.40 -8.58 8.48
CA HIS A 219 25.69 -8.28 9.10
C HIS A 219 25.92 -9.27 10.24
N SER A 220 27.12 -9.85 10.31
CA SER A 220 27.52 -10.71 11.43
C SER A 220 27.43 -9.95 12.77
N ARG A 221 27.19 -10.69 13.87
CA ARG A 221 27.12 -10.11 15.22
C ARG A 221 28.37 -9.25 15.47
N GLY A 222 28.17 -7.94 15.70
CA GLY A 222 29.24 -6.97 15.92
C GLY A 222 29.60 -6.07 14.71
N HIS A 223 29.13 -6.40 13.51
CA HIS A 223 29.42 -5.63 12.28
C HIS A 223 28.24 -4.78 11.80
N THR A 224 27.14 -4.73 12.56
CA THR A 224 26.02 -3.84 12.26
C THR A 224 26.51 -2.38 12.29
N PRO A 225 26.25 -1.58 11.25
CA PRO A 225 26.72 -0.21 11.21
C PRO A 225 26.23 0.59 12.42
N VAL A 226 27.13 1.32 13.09
CA VAL A 226 26.87 2.07 14.34
C VAL A 226 25.72 3.09 14.19
N TRP A 227 25.46 3.57 12.97
CA TRP A 227 24.36 4.48 12.67
C TRP A 227 22.98 3.80 12.59
N LEU A 228 22.90 2.48 12.36
CA LEU A 228 21.64 1.79 12.12
C LEU A 228 20.69 1.83 13.33
N PRO A 229 21.15 1.62 14.58
CA PRO A 229 20.30 1.78 15.77
C PRO A 229 19.76 3.20 15.96
N ARG A 230 20.48 4.23 15.51
CA ARG A 230 20.01 5.63 15.58
C ARG A 230 18.86 5.86 14.60
N ILE A 231 18.94 5.27 13.41
CA ILE A 231 17.87 5.32 12.42
C ILE A 231 16.64 4.55 12.92
N ALA A 232 16.82 3.33 13.42
CA ALA A 232 15.72 2.53 13.96
C ALA A 232 14.96 3.29 15.08
N ARG A 233 15.69 3.90 16.01
CA ARG A 233 15.09 4.74 17.06
C ARG A 233 14.31 5.91 16.47
N ALA A 234 14.86 6.62 15.49
CA ALA A 234 14.14 7.73 14.85
C ALA A 234 12.84 7.27 14.16
N VAL A 235 12.85 6.10 13.51
CA VAL A 235 11.64 5.50 12.90
C VAL A 235 10.59 5.18 13.97
N ILE A 236 11.00 4.58 15.08
CA ILE A 236 10.09 4.25 16.21
C ILE A 236 9.52 5.52 16.83
N THR A 237 10.33 6.56 17.04
CA THR A 237 9.86 7.86 17.54
C THR A 237 8.76 8.45 16.64
N GLU A 238 8.93 8.37 15.32
CA GLU A 238 7.89 8.84 14.40
C GLU A 238 6.62 7.95 14.43
N GLN A 239 6.75 6.64 14.61
CA GLN A 239 5.59 5.76 14.81
C GLN A 239 4.81 6.12 16.08
N VAL A 240 5.50 6.33 17.20
CA VAL A 240 4.89 6.72 18.48
C VAL A 240 4.14 8.04 18.33
N ARG A 241 4.74 9.05 17.70
CA ARG A 241 4.07 10.34 17.42
C ARG A 241 2.79 10.21 16.62
N ILE A 242 2.76 9.31 15.63
CA ILE A 242 1.54 9.05 14.85
C ILE A 242 0.47 8.45 15.77
N LEU A 243 0.81 7.46 16.60
CA LEU A 243 -0.12 6.84 17.54
C LEU A 243 -0.65 7.84 18.58
N GLU A 244 0.18 8.75 19.07
CA GLU A 244 -0.24 9.83 19.96
C GLU A 244 -1.25 10.75 19.28
N SER A 245 -0.99 11.16 18.03
CA SER A 245 -1.92 11.98 17.25
C SER A 245 -3.24 11.28 16.90
N LEU A 246 -3.26 9.95 16.92
CA LEU A 246 -4.50 9.18 16.75
C LEU A 246 -5.38 9.25 18.00
N LYS A 247 -4.78 9.26 19.19
CA LYS A 247 -5.54 9.41 20.45
C LYS A 247 -6.27 10.74 20.53
N GLU A 248 -5.70 11.79 19.94
CA GLU A 248 -6.32 13.12 19.88
C GLU A 248 -7.54 13.16 18.93
N LEU A 249 -7.53 12.35 17.87
CA LEU A 249 -8.66 12.24 16.93
C LEU A 249 -9.84 11.44 17.47
N THR A 250 -9.60 10.59 18.48
CA THR A 250 -10.63 9.73 19.09
C THR A 250 -11.24 10.32 20.35
N LYS A 251 -10.85 11.55 20.74
CA LYS A 251 -11.48 12.33 21.80
C LYS A 251 -12.55 13.23 21.21
#